data_AF-A0A3C0W406-F1
#
_entry.id   AF-A0A3C0W406-F1
#
_cell.length_a   1.000
_cell.length_b   1.000
_cell.length_c   1.000
_cell.angle_alpha   90.00
_cell.angle_beta   90.00
_cell.angle_gamma   90.00
#
_symmetry.space_group_name_H-M   'P 1'
#
loop_
_entity.id
_entity.type
_entity.pdbx_description
1 polymer ?
#
loop_
_entity_poly.entity_id
_entity_poly.type
_entity_poly.pdbx_seq_one_letter_code
_entity_poly.pdbx_strand_id
1 'polypeptide(L)'
;MKGAGVAVMVLLVLAAALYLNRRAAARELLVGWLERKGIDADVEVERLEVNGFVGKISIGDPNNPDFKVERVEVDYAVGLPWSKAGLGVTPSRVRLVRPIVRAAWKDGKLSLGSLDPLVEEFTGKPPRPDSRAPLVIVESGQARIDTEYGPINLLADARIDNGKLMRLSGRMPAASLKSGGIEARGLGGVVEATTTGDRLAVELNLQAERFAAGDQADGEGAALHLKGDLPYPDMKTHRGDGRVALTGRFTAQAAGGAGVRARAIDADLGFDGQVAGW
;
A
#
# COMPACT_ATOMS: atom_id res chain seq x y z
N MET A 1 -27.19 4.43 -52.74
CA MET A 1 -27.55 4.81 -51.35
C MET A 1 -27.93 3.64 -50.42
N LYS A 2 -28.19 2.41 -50.90
CA LYS A 2 -28.58 1.27 -50.03
C LYS A 2 -27.41 0.67 -49.20
N GLY A 3 -26.17 0.71 -49.70
CA GLY A 3 -25.00 0.15 -48.99
C GLY A 3 -24.56 0.94 -47.75
N ALA A 4 -24.74 2.26 -47.75
CA ALA A 4 -24.38 3.11 -46.60
C ALA A 4 -25.32 2.88 -45.40
N GLY A 5 -26.62 2.64 -45.64
CA GLY A 5 -27.58 2.33 -44.58
C GLY A 5 -27.32 0.98 -43.91
N VAL A 6 -26.90 -0.03 -44.68
CA VAL A 6 -26.54 -1.35 -44.15
C VAL A 6 -25.25 -1.27 -43.32
N ALA A 7 -24.23 -0.55 -43.79
CA ALA A 7 -22.99 -0.37 -43.04
C ALA A 7 -23.18 0.38 -41.71
N VAL A 8 -24.02 1.43 -41.70
CA VAL A 8 -24.37 2.16 -40.47
C VAL A 8 -25.17 1.28 -39.52
N MET A 9 -26.10 0.46 -40.02
CA MET A 9 -26.87 -0.45 -39.17
C MET A 9 -25.96 -1.55 -38.58
N VAL A 10 -25.03 -2.11 -39.36
CA VAL A 10 -24.05 -3.09 -38.86
C VAL A 10 -23.13 -2.45 -37.81
N LEU A 11 -22.66 -1.23 -38.02
CA LEU A 11 -21.87 -0.49 -37.03
C LEU A 11 -22.67 -0.20 -35.76
N LEU A 12 -23.96 0.16 -35.87
CA LEU A 12 -24.84 0.39 -34.72
C LEU A 12 -25.14 -0.92 -33.97
N VAL A 13 -25.33 -2.04 -34.67
CA VAL A 13 -25.53 -3.35 -34.07
C VAL A 13 -24.25 -3.83 -33.39
N LEU A 14 -23.08 -3.63 -34.00
CA LEU A 14 -21.80 -3.94 -33.38
C LEU A 14 -21.51 -3.04 -32.18
N ALA A 15 -21.80 -1.74 -32.27
CA ALA A 15 -21.67 -0.81 -31.16
C ALA A 15 -22.66 -1.14 -30.03
N ALA A 16 -23.90 -1.53 -30.37
CA ALA A 16 -24.89 -1.99 -29.40
C ALA A 16 -24.46 -3.31 -28.76
N ALA A 17 -23.96 -4.28 -29.53
CA ALA A 17 -23.43 -5.54 -29.01
C ALA A 17 -22.20 -5.31 -28.12
N LEU A 18 -21.30 -4.41 -28.50
CA LEU A 18 -20.14 -4.01 -27.70
C LEU A 18 -20.57 -3.26 -26.43
N TYR A 19 -21.62 -2.44 -26.50
CA TYR A 19 -22.17 -1.70 -25.36
C TYR A 19 -22.94 -2.62 -24.38
N LEU A 20 -23.65 -3.61 -24.91
CA LEU A 20 -24.37 -4.64 -24.14
C LEU A 20 -23.38 -5.62 -23.50
N ASN A 21 -22.34 -6.03 -24.24
CA ASN A 21 -21.24 -6.87 -23.76
C ASN A 21 -20.07 -6.07 -23.17
N ARG A 22 -20.26 -4.78 -22.85
CA ARG A 22 -19.16 -3.89 -22.44
C ARG A 22 -18.37 -4.40 -21.24
N ARG A 23 -19.04 -5.17 -20.37
CA ARG A 23 -18.42 -5.81 -19.21
C ARG A 23 -17.46 -6.93 -19.61
N ALA A 24 -17.87 -7.77 -20.56
CA ALA A 24 -17.04 -8.86 -21.09
C ALA A 24 -15.85 -8.30 -21.89
N ALA A 25 -16.09 -7.30 -22.74
CA ALA A 25 -15.03 -6.65 -23.51
C ALA A 25 -14.02 -5.92 -22.60
N ALA A 26 -14.48 -5.19 -21.57
CA ALA A 26 -13.58 -4.53 -20.62
C ALA A 26 -12.78 -5.54 -19.80
N ARG A 27 -13.39 -6.67 -19.40
CA ARG A 27 -12.68 -7.78 -18.76
C ARG A 27 -11.56 -8.31 -19.65
N GLU A 28 -11.87 -8.70 -20.89
CA GLU A 28 -10.88 -9.26 -21.82
C GLU A 28 -9.74 -8.27 -22.12
N LEU A 29 -10.03 -6.98 -22.23
CA LEU A 29 -9.00 -5.95 -22.44
C LEU A 29 -8.09 -5.77 -21.22
N LEU A 30 -8.65 -5.79 -20.00
CA LEU A 30 -7.89 -5.67 -18.76
C LEU A 30 -7.05 -6.91 -18.50
N VAL A 31 -7.65 -8.11 -18.60
CA VAL A 31 -6.96 -9.39 -18.46
C VAL A 31 -5.86 -9.49 -19.51
N GLY A 32 -6.16 -9.22 -20.78
CA GLY A 32 -5.16 -9.24 -21.84
C GLY A 32 -4.06 -8.18 -21.67
N TRP A 33 -4.32 -7.04 -21.02
CA TRP A 33 -3.28 -6.07 -20.67
C TRP A 33 -2.37 -6.55 -19.54
N LEU A 34 -2.92 -7.24 -18.54
CA LEU A 34 -2.18 -7.84 -17.43
C LEU A 34 -1.38 -9.07 -17.90
N GLU A 35 -1.94 -9.93 -18.73
CA GLU A 35 -1.25 -11.09 -19.32
C GLU A 35 -0.04 -10.65 -20.17
N ARG A 36 -0.18 -9.57 -20.95
CA ARG A 36 0.94 -8.97 -21.71
C ARG A 36 2.05 -8.42 -20.81
N LYS A 37 1.74 -8.18 -19.53
CA LYS A 37 2.69 -7.76 -18.48
C LYS A 37 3.20 -8.95 -17.65
N GLY A 38 2.82 -10.18 -18.01
CA GLY A 38 3.21 -11.40 -17.29
C GLY A 38 2.44 -11.62 -15.99
N ILE A 39 1.31 -10.95 -15.80
CA ILE A 39 0.49 -11.02 -14.58
C ILE A 39 -0.76 -11.84 -14.89
N ASP A 40 -0.87 -13.02 -14.30
CA ASP A 40 -2.11 -13.81 -14.35
C ASP A 40 -3.12 -13.19 -13.38
N ALA A 41 -4.27 -12.76 -13.92
CA ALA A 41 -5.26 -12.01 -13.19
C ALA A 41 -6.67 -12.35 -13.66
N ASP A 42 -7.55 -12.60 -12.70
CA ASP A 42 -8.98 -12.68 -12.93
C ASP A 42 -9.66 -11.38 -12.50
N VAL A 43 -10.50 -10.86 -13.39
CA VAL A 43 -11.24 -9.61 -13.18
C VAL A 43 -12.73 -9.89 -13.35
N GLU A 44 -13.51 -9.63 -12.30
CA GLU A 44 -14.97 -9.68 -12.34
C GLU A 44 -15.52 -8.25 -12.41
N VAL A 45 -16.12 -7.88 -13.54
CA VAL A 45 -16.67 -6.53 -13.75
C VAL A 45 -18.11 -6.47 -13.25
N GLU A 46 -18.31 -5.91 -12.06
CA GLU A 46 -19.65 -5.70 -11.49
C GLU A 46 -20.37 -4.56 -12.21
N ARG A 47 -19.68 -3.46 -12.44
CA ARG A 47 -20.24 -2.27 -13.08
C ARG A 47 -19.20 -1.55 -13.93
N LEU A 48 -19.63 -1.13 -15.11
CA LEU A 48 -18.87 -0.24 -15.98
C LEU A 48 -19.77 0.93 -16.39
N GLU A 49 -19.36 2.12 -15.97
CA GLU A 49 -19.99 3.41 -16.26
C GLU A 49 -19.04 4.24 -17.15
N VAL A 50 -19.55 5.31 -17.76
CA VAL A 50 -18.75 6.18 -18.67
C VAL A 50 -17.59 6.85 -17.93
N ASN A 51 -17.76 7.10 -16.64
CA ASN A 51 -16.85 7.80 -15.76
C ASN A 51 -16.24 6.89 -14.69
N GLY A 52 -16.47 5.57 -14.73
CA GLY A 52 -15.92 4.71 -13.70
C GLY A 52 -16.12 3.21 -13.88
N PHE A 53 -15.40 2.46 -13.08
CA PHE A 53 -15.31 1.01 -13.07
C PHE A 53 -15.49 0.50 -11.65
N VAL A 54 -16.29 -0.55 -11.48
CA VAL A 54 -16.42 -1.29 -10.22
C VAL A 54 -16.28 -2.77 -10.51
N GLY A 55 -15.42 -3.45 -9.76
CA GLY A 55 -15.22 -4.87 -9.92
C GLY A 55 -14.42 -5.53 -8.81
N LYS A 56 -14.17 -6.82 -9.00
CA LYS A 56 -13.25 -7.61 -8.18
C LYS A 56 -12.03 -7.95 -9.02
N ILE A 57 -10.88 -8.02 -8.36
CA ILE A 57 -9.63 -8.40 -9.01
C ILE A 57 -8.95 -9.43 -8.12
N SER A 58 -8.50 -10.54 -8.72
CA SER A 58 -7.63 -11.53 -8.09
C SER A 58 -6.42 -11.73 -8.98
N ILE A 59 -5.21 -11.75 -8.41
CA ILE A 59 -3.94 -11.85 -9.14
C ILE A 59 -3.13 -13.01 -8.52
N GLY A 60 -2.49 -13.81 -9.36
CA GLY A 60 -1.74 -15.00 -8.96
C GLY A 60 -2.58 -16.27 -8.96
N ASP A 61 -2.16 -17.29 -8.20
CA ASP A 61 -2.82 -18.60 -8.17
C ASP A 61 -4.30 -18.47 -7.71
N PRO A 62 -5.29 -18.99 -8.47
CA PRO A 62 -6.71 -18.92 -8.09
C PRO A 62 -7.05 -19.52 -6.73
N ASN A 63 -6.33 -20.56 -6.31
CA ASN A 63 -6.52 -21.21 -4.99
C ASN A 63 -5.76 -20.48 -3.89
N ASN A 64 -4.76 -19.69 -4.27
CA ASN A 64 -3.87 -19.00 -3.37
C ASN A 64 -3.45 -17.67 -4.05
N PRO A 65 -4.27 -16.60 -4.03
CA PRO A 65 -3.99 -15.37 -4.77
C PRO A 65 -3.02 -14.46 -4.02
N ASP A 66 -2.03 -13.90 -4.72
CA ASP A 66 -1.05 -12.96 -4.15
C ASP A 66 -1.66 -11.58 -3.89
N PHE A 67 -2.67 -11.22 -4.68
CA PHE A 67 -3.47 -10.04 -4.45
C PHE A 67 -4.94 -10.33 -4.74
N LYS A 68 -5.82 -9.89 -3.86
CA LYS A 68 -7.27 -9.99 -4.05
C LYS A 68 -7.94 -8.76 -3.50
N VAL A 69 -8.86 -8.17 -4.26
CA VAL A 69 -9.69 -7.07 -3.77
C VAL A 69 -11.15 -7.41 -4.01
N GLU A 70 -11.94 -7.30 -2.94
CA GLU A 70 -13.37 -7.62 -3.00
C GLU A 70 -14.17 -6.58 -3.75
N ARG A 71 -13.72 -5.32 -3.73
CA ARG A 71 -14.31 -4.25 -4.52
C ARG A 71 -13.27 -3.19 -4.79
N VAL A 72 -12.94 -3.01 -6.06
CA VAL A 72 -12.21 -1.86 -6.56
C VAL A 72 -13.18 -0.91 -7.23
N GLU A 73 -13.11 0.38 -6.89
CA GLU A 73 -13.81 1.45 -7.61
C GLU A 73 -12.75 2.36 -8.24
N VAL A 74 -12.81 2.54 -9.55
CA VAL A 74 -11.95 3.49 -10.27
C VAL A 74 -12.84 4.53 -10.91
N ASP A 75 -12.68 5.80 -10.53
CA ASP A 75 -13.28 6.92 -11.22
C ASP A 75 -12.29 7.47 -12.25
N TYR A 76 -12.82 7.88 -13.40
CA TYR A 76 -12.05 8.45 -14.49
C TYR A 76 -12.46 9.91 -14.72
N ALA A 77 -11.46 10.76 -14.99
CA ALA A 77 -11.67 12.05 -15.62
C ALA A 77 -11.44 11.90 -17.13
N VAL A 78 -12.41 12.34 -17.94
CA VAL A 78 -12.28 12.40 -19.39
C VAL A 78 -11.78 13.80 -19.76
N GLY A 79 -10.56 13.87 -20.30
CA GLY A 79 -10.00 15.10 -20.84
C GLY A 79 -10.76 15.53 -22.09
N LEU A 80 -11.26 16.77 -22.10
CA LEU A 80 -11.87 17.36 -23.29
C LEU A 80 -10.78 17.66 -24.35
N PRO A 81 -11.12 17.68 -25.66
CA PRO A 81 -10.15 17.87 -26.75
C PRO A 81 -9.34 19.17 -26.66
N TRP A 82 -9.91 20.19 -26.00
CA TRP A 82 -9.30 21.50 -25.77
C TRP A 82 -8.50 21.59 -24.45
N SER A 83 -8.38 20.50 -23.69
CA SER A 83 -7.56 20.46 -22.48
C SER A 83 -6.07 20.32 -22.82
N LYS A 84 -5.19 20.89 -22.00
CA LYS A 84 -3.72 20.81 -22.20
C LYS A 84 -3.18 19.37 -22.23
N ALA A 85 -3.94 18.40 -21.70
CA ALA A 85 -3.60 16.98 -21.69
C ALA A 85 -4.15 16.21 -22.92
N GLY A 86 -4.93 16.84 -23.79
CA GLY A 86 -5.58 16.20 -24.94
C GLY A 86 -6.78 15.32 -24.57
N LEU A 87 -7.31 14.59 -25.56
CA LEU A 87 -8.30 13.53 -25.37
C LEU A 87 -7.64 12.37 -24.63
N GLY A 88 -8.08 12.09 -23.39
CA GLY A 88 -7.51 11.02 -22.57
C GLY A 88 -8.40 10.65 -21.40
N VAL A 89 -8.26 9.40 -20.94
CA VAL A 89 -8.94 8.89 -19.74
C VAL A 89 -7.89 8.80 -18.64
N THR A 90 -8.03 9.62 -17.60
CA THR A 90 -7.07 9.65 -16.49
C THR A 90 -7.78 9.19 -15.23
N PRO A 91 -7.24 8.21 -14.47
CA PRO A 91 -7.80 7.85 -13.18
C PRO A 91 -7.81 9.07 -12.26
N SER A 92 -8.94 9.37 -11.65
CA SER A 92 -9.11 10.46 -10.69
C SER A 92 -9.18 9.95 -9.25
N ARG A 93 -9.85 8.82 -9.03
CA ARG A 93 -9.97 8.14 -7.74
C ARG A 93 -9.86 6.63 -7.91
N VAL A 94 -9.12 5.97 -7.03
CA VAL A 94 -9.04 4.52 -6.90
C VAL A 94 -9.38 4.15 -5.45
N ARG A 95 -10.48 3.45 -5.22
CA ARG A 95 -10.86 2.94 -3.89
C ARG A 95 -10.75 1.43 -3.88
N LEU A 96 -9.94 0.90 -2.98
CA LEU A 96 -9.75 -0.53 -2.76
C LEU A 96 -10.42 -0.90 -1.43
N VAL A 97 -11.49 -1.69 -1.49
CA VAL A 97 -12.22 -2.16 -0.32
C VAL A 97 -11.85 -3.61 -0.03
N ARG A 98 -11.38 -3.85 1.19
CA ARG A 98 -10.85 -5.12 1.67
C ARG A 98 -9.83 -5.76 0.71
N PRO A 99 -8.77 -5.02 0.29
CA PRO A 99 -7.68 -5.65 -0.43
C PRO A 99 -6.89 -6.57 0.51
N ILE A 100 -6.56 -7.75 0.01
CA ILE A 100 -5.70 -8.74 0.64
C ILE A 100 -4.45 -8.83 -0.22
N VAL A 101 -3.31 -8.57 0.38
CA VAL A 101 -1.99 -8.66 -0.27
C VAL A 101 -1.19 -9.73 0.44
N ARG A 102 -0.43 -10.51 -0.32
CA ARG A 102 0.59 -11.38 0.23
C ARG A 102 1.95 -10.94 -0.24
N ALA A 103 2.86 -10.94 0.70
CA ALA A 103 4.24 -10.64 0.47
C ALA A 103 5.10 -11.73 1.12
N ALA A 104 6.31 -11.90 0.62
CA ALA A 104 7.34 -12.68 1.24
C ALA A 104 8.50 -11.75 1.59
N TRP A 105 9.04 -11.90 2.79
CA TRP A 105 10.30 -11.27 3.20
C TRP A 105 11.33 -12.37 3.44
N LYS A 106 12.31 -12.48 2.54
CA LYS A 106 13.37 -13.50 2.58
C LYS A 106 14.70 -12.85 2.22
N ASP A 107 15.76 -13.16 2.96
CA ASP A 107 17.12 -12.65 2.69
C ASP A 107 17.20 -11.10 2.59
N GLY A 108 16.37 -10.40 3.37
CA GLY A 108 16.30 -8.93 3.35
C GLY A 108 15.61 -8.32 2.12
N LYS A 109 14.99 -9.14 1.26
CA LYS A 109 14.20 -8.69 0.11
C LYS A 109 12.71 -8.90 0.36
N LEU A 110 11.93 -7.84 0.12
CA LEU A 110 10.47 -7.90 0.04
C LEU A 110 10.06 -8.27 -1.39
N SER A 111 9.26 -9.32 -1.53
CA SER A 111 8.60 -9.71 -2.76
C SER A 111 7.08 -9.71 -2.53
N LEU A 112 6.33 -9.18 -3.49
CA LEU A 112 4.87 -9.21 -3.55
C LEU A 112 4.37 -10.31 -4.49
N GLY A 113 5.23 -11.27 -4.82
CA GLY A 113 4.93 -12.38 -5.73
C GLY A 113 4.57 -11.87 -7.12
N SER A 114 3.38 -12.23 -7.60
CA SER A 114 2.90 -11.87 -8.94
C SER A 114 2.78 -10.35 -9.19
N LEU A 115 2.84 -9.52 -8.14
CA LEU A 115 2.81 -8.06 -8.27
C LEU A 115 4.19 -7.41 -8.50
N ASP A 116 5.29 -8.14 -8.34
CA ASP A 116 6.65 -7.58 -8.42
C ASP A 116 6.92 -6.84 -9.75
N PRO A 117 6.55 -7.38 -10.94
CA PRO A 117 6.77 -6.68 -12.21
C PRO A 117 6.02 -5.34 -12.30
N LEU A 118 4.84 -5.26 -11.67
CA LEU A 118 4.04 -4.05 -11.63
C LEU A 118 4.76 -2.99 -10.76
N VAL A 119 5.22 -3.39 -9.58
CA VAL A 119 5.93 -2.48 -8.67
C VAL A 119 7.20 -1.96 -9.31
N GLU A 120 8.02 -2.83 -9.90
CA GLU A 120 9.26 -2.44 -10.59
C GLU A 120 9.01 -1.43 -11.73
N GLU A 121 7.93 -1.59 -12.50
CA GLU A 121 7.58 -0.64 -13.57
C GLU A 121 7.19 0.74 -13.02
N PHE A 122 6.48 0.78 -11.89
CA PHE A 122 6.06 2.04 -11.26
C PHE A 122 7.20 2.72 -10.49
N THR A 123 8.10 1.96 -9.87
CA THR A 123 9.26 2.52 -9.14
C THR A 123 10.43 2.85 -10.07
N GLY A 124 10.57 2.15 -11.19
CA GLY A 124 11.68 2.33 -12.14
C GLY A 124 11.50 3.50 -13.12
N LYS A 125 10.32 4.13 -13.18
CA LYS A 125 10.05 5.26 -14.08
C LYS A 125 9.91 6.57 -13.28
N PRO A 126 10.66 7.64 -13.64
CA PRO A 126 10.50 8.91 -12.97
C PRO A 126 9.05 9.42 -13.13
N PRO A 127 8.45 10.01 -12.07
CA PRO A 127 7.08 10.50 -12.11
C PRO A 127 6.92 11.48 -13.29
N ARG A 128 5.90 11.28 -14.13
CA ARG A 128 5.61 12.21 -15.23
C ARG A 128 5.33 13.60 -14.62
N PRO A 129 6.10 14.65 -14.97
CA PRO A 129 6.02 15.94 -14.30
C PRO A 129 4.64 16.59 -14.39
N ASP A 130 3.90 16.30 -15.46
CA ASP A 130 2.63 16.96 -15.80
C ASP A 130 1.36 16.14 -15.49
N SER A 131 1.46 14.97 -14.82
CA SER A 131 0.28 14.17 -14.46
C SER A 131 0.04 14.16 -12.95
N ARG A 132 -1.12 14.68 -12.52
CA ARG A 132 -1.60 14.51 -11.14
C ARG A 132 -1.88 13.03 -10.90
N ALA A 133 -1.31 12.47 -9.84
CA ALA A 133 -1.63 11.10 -9.45
C ALA A 133 -3.06 11.02 -8.86
N PRO A 134 -3.78 9.90 -9.07
CA PRO A 134 -5.14 9.75 -8.55
C PRO A 134 -5.17 9.78 -7.02
N LEU A 135 -6.35 10.09 -6.48
CA LEU A 135 -6.67 9.84 -5.08
C LEU A 135 -6.81 8.33 -4.87
N VAL A 136 -5.91 7.71 -4.12
CA VAL A 136 -5.98 6.29 -3.74
C VAL A 136 -6.49 6.17 -2.31
N ILE A 137 -7.52 5.34 -2.11
CA ILE A 137 -8.10 5.04 -0.80
C ILE A 137 -8.06 3.53 -0.63
N VAL A 138 -7.46 3.07 0.46
CA VAL A 138 -7.44 1.69 0.91
C VAL A 138 -8.28 1.58 2.16
N GLU A 139 -9.29 0.72 2.13
CA GLU A 139 -10.20 0.48 3.24
C GLU A 139 -10.14 -0.98 3.67
N SER A 140 -9.90 -1.21 4.96
CA SER A 140 -9.80 -2.54 5.57
C SER A 140 -8.80 -3.44 4.84
N GLY A 141 -7.66 -2.87 4.46
CA GLY A 141 -6.57 -3.59 3.81
C GLY A 141 -5.96 -4.62 4.75
N GLN A 142 -5.57 -5.77 4.19
CA GLN A 142 -4.92 -6.86 4.90
C GLN A 142 -3.66 -7.23 4.14
N ALA A 143 -2.54 -7.35 4.84
CA ALA A 143 -1.32 -7.86 4.27
C ALA A 143 -0.82 -9.04 5.10
N ARG A 144 -0.53 -10.16 4.44
CA ARG A 144 0.18 -11.28 5.04
C ARG A 144 1.60 -11.29 4.51
N ILE A 145 2.57 -11.12 5.40
CA ILE A 145 3.99 -11.15 5.08
C ILE A 145 4.55 -12.48 5.58
N ASP A 146 4.88 -13.38 4.67
CA ASP A 146 5.57 -14.62 5.00
C ASP A 146 7.05 -14.29 5.23
N THR A 147 7.49 -14.43 6.47
CA THR A 147 8.90 -14.29 6.86
C THR A 147 9.54 -15.66 7.04
N GLU A 148 10.86 -15.70 7.14
CA GLU A 148 11.63 -16.92 7.47
C GLU A 148 11.17 -17.62 8.77
N TYR A 149 10.44 -16.92 9.64
CA TYR A 149 10.09 -17.38 10.99
C TYR A 149 8.58 -17.50 11.21
N GLY A 150 7.78 -17.26 10.17
CA GLY A 150 6.33 -17.36 10.20
C GLY A 150 5.62 -16.17 9.54
N PRO A 151 4.31 -16.30 9.32
CA PRO A 151 3.52 -15.23 8.73
C PRO A 151 3.23 -14.12 9.74
N ILE A 152 3.34 -12.88 9.29
CA ILE A 152 2.88 -11.69 10.00
C ILE A 152 1.64 -11.18 9.28
N ASN A 153 0.59 -10.87 10.04
CA ASN A 153 -0.59 -10.22 9.49
C ASN A 153 -0.57 -8.74 9.84
N LEU A 154 -0.90 -7.90 8.88
CA LEU A 154 -1.05 -6.47 9.02
C LEU A 154 -2.44 -6.08 8.53
N LEU A 155 -3.05 -5.13 9.22
CA LEU A 155 -4.30 -4.50 8.83
C LEU A 155 -4.01 -3.03 8.59
N ALA A 156 -4.49 -2.44 7.49
CA ALA A 156 -4.23 -1.04 7.22
C ALA A 156 -5.34 -0.34 6.42
N ASP A 157 -5.62 0.89 6.80
CA ASP A 157 -6.38 1.88 6.05
C ASP A 157 -5.44 2.99 5.60
N ALA A 158 -5.53 3.40 4.34
CA ALA A 158 -4.64 4.43 3.80
C ALA A 158 -5.37 5.38 2.85
N ARG A 159 -4.95 6.64 2.85
CA ARG A 159 -5.38 7.65 1.89
C ARG A 159 -4.16 8.32 1.31
N ILE A 160 -4.01 8.26 -0.01
CA ILE A 160 -2.92 8.86 -0.75
C ILE A 160 -3.52 9.82 -1.77
N ASP A 161 -3.17 11.10 -1.74
CA ASP A 161 -3.62 12.09 -2.71
C ASP A 161 -2.42 12.65 -3.45
N ASN A 162 -2.47 12.62 -4.79
CA ASN A 162 -1.41 13.13 -5.64
C ASN A 162 -0.02 12.54 -5.29
N GLY A 163 0.01 11.23 -4.99
CA GLY A 163 1.23 10.52 -4.61
C GLY A 163 1.76 10.83 -3.21
N LYS A 164 1.05 11.66 -2.43
CA LYS A 164 1.38 11.94 -1.02
C LYS A 164 0.48 11.13 -0.10
N LEU A 165 1.07 10.41 0.85
CA LEU A 165 0.34 9.76 1.93
C LEU A 165 -0.30 10.85 2.79
N MET A 166 -1.63 10.89 2.83
CA MET A 166 -2.40 11.84 3.64
C MET A 166 -2.76 11.26 5.00
N ARG A 167 -3.10 9.97 5.02
CA ARG A 167 -3.43 9.23 6.24
C ARG A 167 -3.03 7.77 6.11
N LEU A 168 -2.51 7.20 7.20
CA LEU A 168 -2.31 5.77 7.40
C LEU A 168 -2.81 5.41 8.80
N SER A 169 -3.62 4.36 8.90
CA SER A 169 -3.89 3.66 10.16
C SER A 169 -3.52 2.22 9.94
N GLY A 170 -2.53 1.71 10.67
CA GLY A 170 -2.01 0.37 10.55
C GLY A 170 -2.06 -0.34 11.88
N ARG A 171 -2.42 -1.62 11.89
CA ARG A 171 -2.43 -2.48 13.06
C ARG A 171 -1.78 -3.81 12.73
N MET A 172 -0.91 -4.25 13.63
CA MET A 172 -0.31 -5.58 13.63
C MET A 172 -0.86 -6.34 14.85
N PRO A 173 -1.72 -7.36 14.65
CA PRO A 173 -2.06 -8.31 15.70
C PRO A 173 -0.80 -8.98 16.26
N ALA A 174 -0.87 -9.40 17.53
CA ALA A 174 0.26 -10.02 18.20
C ALA A 174 0.77 -11.24 17.42
N ALA A 175 2.06 -11.21 17.09
CA ALA A 175 2.75 -12.27 16.36
C ALA A 175 4.10 -12.57 17.02
N SER A 176 4.63 -13.75 16.73
CA SER A 176 6.01 -14.10 17.08
C SER A 176 6.89 -13.72 15.91
N LEU A 177 7.83 -12.81 16.14
CA LEU A 177 8.84 -12.40 15.18
C LEU A 177 10.18 -12.98 15.61
N LYS A 178 10.91 -13.53 14.66
CA LYS A 178 12.35 -13.71 14.78
C LYS A 178 12.96 -13.15 13.50
N SER A 179 14.09 -12.47 13.59
CA SER A 179 14.78 -11.89 12.44
C SER A 179 16.24 -11.67 12.82
N GLY A 180 17.12 -12.52 12.29
CA GLY A 180 18.53 -12.54 12.70
C GLY A 180 18.67 -12.80 14.19
N GLY A 181 19.37 -11.91 14.90
CA GLY A 181 19.53 -11.97 16.36
C GLY A 181 18.32 -11.46 17.15
N ILE A 182 17.32 -10.86 16.50
CA ILE A 182 16.17 -10.28 17.21
C ILE A 182 15.05 -11.31 17.28
N GLU A 183 14.54 -11.58 18.48
CA GLU A 183 13.35 -12.37 18.76
C GLU A 183 12.35 -11.53 19.54
N ALA A 184 11.08 -11.62 19.18
CA ALA A 184 9.99 -11.01 19.92
C ALA A 184 8.77 -11.94 19.92
N ARG A 185 8.16 -12.14 21.09
CA ARG A 185 6.92 -12.92 21.24
C ARG A 185 5.80 -11.99 21.68
N GLY A 186 4.61 -12.24 21.13
CA GLY A 186 3.46 -11.38 21.34
C GLY A 186 3.71 -9.95 20.85
N LEU A 187 4.56 -9.77 19.83
CA LEU A 187 4.85 -8.48 19.24
C LEU A 187 3.62 -8.01 18.48
N GLY A 188 3.02 -6.93 18.95
CA GLY A 188 1.89 -6.29 18.30
C GLY A 188 2.09 -4.79 18.27
N GLY A 189 1.29 -4.10 17.46
CA GLY A 189 1.37 -2.65 17.43
C GLY A 189 0.34 -1.96 16.58
N VAL A 190 0.31 -0.64 16.72
CA VAL A 190 -0.51 0.28 15.95
C VAL A 190 0.38 1.42 15.46
N VAL A 191 0.21 1.80 14.20
CA VAL A 191 0.83 2.98 13.61
C VAL A 191 -0.25 3.89 13.06
N GLU A 192 -0.19 5.17 13.40
CA GLU A 192 -0.99 6.21 12.78
C GLU A 192 -0.05 7.20 12.12
N ALA A 193 -0.38 7.62 10.91
CA ALA A 193 0.37 8.66 10.21
C ALA A 193 -0.61 9.64 9.59
N THR A 194 -0.39 10.94 9.75
CA THR A 194 -1.23 11.99 9.16
C THR A 194 -0.34 13.09 8.60
N THR A 195 -0.55 13.42 7.33
CA THR A 195 0.18 14.49 6.66
C THR A 195 -0.67 15.75 6.60
N THR A 196 -0.12 16.84 7.11
CA THR A 196 -0.72 18.17 7.05
C THR A 196 0.27 19.13 6.42
N GLY A 197 -0.06 19.65 5.23
CA GLY A 197 0.86 20.49 4.46
C GLY A 197 2.10 19.70 4.02
N ASP A 198 3.25 20.05 4.59
CA ASP A 198 4.56 19.44 4.36
C ASP A 198 5.07 18.65 5.59
N ARG A 199 4.24 18.50 6.62
CA ARG A 199 4.58 17.78 7.86
C ARG A 199 3.86 16.45 7.94
N LEU A 200 4.58 15.42 8.38
CA LEU A 200 4.07 14.08 8.66
C LEU A 200 4.13 13.84 10.17
N ALA A 201 2.96 13.80 10.80
CA ALA A 201 2.83 13.34 12.17
C ALA A 201 2.71 11.81 12.17
N VAL A 202 3.55 11.13 12.96
CA VAL A 202 3.56 9.67 13.12
C VAL A 202 3.39 9.33 14.59
N GLU A 203 2.50 8.40 14.89
CA GLU A 203 2.39 7.79 16.21
C GLU A 203 2.53 6.27 16.07
N LEU A 204 3.42 5.69 16.86
CA LEU A 204 3.72 4.27 16.87
C LEU A 204 3.57 3.74 18.29
N ASN A 205 2.74 2.72 18.44
CA ASN A 205 2.53 1.99 19.68
C ASN A 205 2.95 0.55 19.43
N LEU A 206 4.01 0.08 20.07
CA LEU A 206 4.45 -1.31 20.01
C LEU A 206 4.37 -1.93 21.40
N GLN A 207 4.05 -3.22 21.44
CA GLN A 207 4.06 -4.02 22.65
C GLN A 207 4.65 -5.39 22.35
N ALA A 208 5.41 -5.94 23.28
CA ALA A 208 5.95 -7.29 23.21
C ALA A 208 5.89 -7.95 24.58
N GLU A 209 5.43 -9.20 24.64
CA GLU A 209 5.43 -9.98 25.88
C GLU A 209 6.85 -10.38 26.28
N ARG A 210 7.67 -10.72 25.29
CA ARG A 210 9.10 -10.97 25.43
C ARG A 210 9.85 -10.44 24.23
N PHE A 211 11.07 -9.98 24.45
CA PHE A 211 12.01 -9.65 23.39
C PHE A 211 13.41 -10.14 23.74
N ALA A 212 14.21 -10.42 22.73
CA ALA A 212 15.64 -10.65 22.81
C ALA A 212 16.30 -10.03 21.58
N ALA A 213 17.45 -9.40 21.75
CA ALA A 213 18.27 -8.80 20.71
C ALA A 213 19.68 -9.36 20.86
N GLY A 214 19.86 -10.58 20.35
CA GLY A 214 21.06 -11.39 20.51
C GLY A 214 21.45 -11.55 21.97
N ASP A 215 22.74 -11.48 22.25
CA ASP A 215 23.29 -11.54 23.61
C ASP A 215 23.31 -10.16 24.29
N GLN A 216 22.85 -9.11 23.60
CA GLN A 216 22.97 -7.73 24.05
C GLN A 216 21.83 -7.30 24.96
N ALA A 217 20.61 -7.75 24.65
CA ALA A 217 19.44 -7.40 25.45
C ALA A 217 18.38 -8.52 25.43
N ASP A 218 17.75 -8.77 26.57
CA ASP A 218 16.54 -9.58 26.71
C ASP A 218 15.54 -8.84 27.59
N GLY A 219 14.25 -9.16 27.49
CA GLY A 219 13.28 -8.57 28.40
C GLY A 219 11.86 -9.06 28.24
N GLU A 220 11.01 -8.58 29.14
CA GLU A 220 9.64 -9.02 29.31
C GLU A 220 8.71 -7.82 29.52
N GLY A 221 7.50 -7.93 28.97
CA GLY A 221 6.44 -6.94 29.10
C GLY A 221 6.88 -5.55 28.64
N ALA A 222 7.41 -5.46 27.42
CA ALA A 222 7.90 -4.22 26.84
C ALA A 222 6.78 -3.48 26.11
N ALA A 223 6.73 -2.16 26.27
CA ALA A 223 5.89 -1.27 25.49
C ALA A 223 6.69 -0.05 25.04
N LEU A 224 6.49 0.36 23.79
CA LEU A 224 7.09 1.55 23.20
C LEU A 224 5.96 2.42 22.64
N HIS A 225 5.85 3.62 23.16
CA HIS A 225 5.07 4.69 22.55
C HIS A 225 6.04 5.67 21.91
N LEU A 226 5.88 5.97 20.62
CA LEU A 226 6.71 6.91 19.90
C LEU A 226 5.82 7.88 19.13
N LYS A 227 6.10 9.16 19.22
CA LYS A 227 5.46 10.25 18.47
C LYS A 227 6.51 11.02 17.73
N GLY A 228 6.28 11.25 16.45
CA GLY A 228 7.18 11.97 15.57
C GLY A 228 6.47 13.02 14.76
N ASP A 229 7.16 14.13 14.52
CA ASP A 229 6.80 15.14 13.53
C ASP A 229 7.99 15.34 12.59
N LEU A 230 7.82 14.87 11.36
CA LEU A 230 8.87 14.75 10.35
C LEU A 230 8.50 15.58 9.12
N PRO A 231 9.47 16.11 8.35
CA PRO A 231 9.19 16.64 7.03
C PRO A 231 8.69 15.52 6.12
N TYR A 232 7.67 15.79 5.31
CA TYR A 232 7.20 14.83 4.31
C TYR A 232 8.27 14.67 3.22
N PRO A 233 8.78 13.46 2.95
CA PRO A 233 9.85 13.25 1.99
C PRO A 233 9.42 13.64 0.57
N ASP A 234 10.22 14.48 -0.11
CA ASP A 234 10.01 14.78 -1.51
C ASP A 234 10.58 13.64 -2.38
N MET A 235 9.69 12.73 -2.77
CA MET A 235 9.99 11.60 -3.65
C MET A 235 10.46 12.02 -5.06
N LYS A 236 10.19 13.28 -5.50
CA LYS A 236 10.62 13.76 -6.83
C LYS A 236 12.06 14.27 -6.81
N THR A 237 12.45 14.93 -5.73
CA THR A 237 13.80 15.54 -5.61
C THR A 237 14.75 14.76 -4.71
N HIS A 238 14.30 13.61 -4.17
CA HIS A 238 15.04 12.81 -3.17
C HIS A 238 15.53 13.70 -2.02
N ARG A 239 14.65 14.58 -1.54
CA ARG A 239 14.99 15.57 -0.50
C ARG A 239 14.09 15.35 0.70
N GLY A 240 14.72 15.01 1.83
CA GLY A 240 14.08 14.84 3.14
C GLY A 240 14.44 15.96 4.12
N ASP A 241 14.78 17.13 3.60
CA ASP A 241 15.35 18.23 4.39
C ASP A 241 14.30 18.81 5.33
N GLY A 242 14.58 18.84 6.64
CA GLY A 242 13.72 19.50 7.59
C GLY A 242 13.93 19.09 9.04
N ARG A 243 13.27 19.82 9.94
CA ARG A 243 13.30 19.55 11.37
C ARG A 243 12.56 18.26 11.69
N VAL A 244 13.22 17.36 12.40
CA VAL A 244 12.62 16.16 12.96
C VAL A 244 12.53 16.32 14.47
N ALA A 245 11.33 16.11 15.00
CA ALA A 245 11.11 16.01 16.44
C ALA A 245 10.50 14.64 16.73
N LEU A 246 11.15 13.85 17.59
CA LEU A 246 10.65 12.58 18.07
C LEU A 246 10.60 12.62 19.60
N THR A 247 9.51 12.12 20.15
CA THR A 247 9.36 11.87 21.58
C THR A 247 8.88 10.45 21.75
N GLY A 248 9.33 9.76 22.79
CA GLY A 248 8.90 8.41 23.04
C GLY A 248 8.97 8.07 24.51
N ARG A 249 8.26 7.00 24.87
CA ARG A 249 8.33 6.38 26.16
C ARG A 249 8.47 4.89 25.98
N PHE A 250 9.48 4.33 26.62
CA PHE A 250 9.72 2.91 26.66
C PHE A 250 9.52 2.41 28.09
N THR A 251 8.71 1.38 28.25
CA THR A 251 8.53 0.69 29.52
C THR A 251 8.81 -0.79 29.36
N ALA A 252 9.38 -1.42 30.40
CA ALA A 252 9.56 -2.87 30.45
C ALA A 252 9.47 -3.39 31.88
N GLN A 253 8.84 -4.55 32.07
CA GLN A 253 8.75 -5.17 33.40
C GLN A 253 10.12 -5.66 33.86
N ALA A 254 10.89 -6.22 32.95
CA ALA A 254 12.28 -6.56 33.14
C ALA A 254 13.03 -6.42 31.82
N ALA A 255 14.27 -5.95 31.88
CA ALA A 255 15.21 -6.15 30.79
C ALA A 255 16.59 -6.48 31.33
N GLY A 256 17.27 -7.40 30.67
CA GLY A 256 18.65 -7.80 30.93
C GLY A 256 19.54 -7.44 29.75
N GLY A 257 20.83 -7.26 30.02
CA GLY A 257 21.85 -7.03 29.01
C GLY A 257 23.22 -6.87 29.68
N ALA A 258 24.28 -7.44 29.06
CA ALA A 258 25.66 -7.34 29.55
C ALA A 258 25.86 -7.69 31.04
N GLY A 259 25.16 -8.72 31.53
CA GLY A 259 25.26 -9.19 32.92
C GLY A 259 24.47 -8.38 33.95
N VAL A 260 23.75 -7.33 33.51
CA VAL A 260 22.88 -6.53 34.37
C VAL A 260 21.42 -6.88 34.07
N ARG A 261 20.57 -6.97 35.11
CA ARG A 261 19.12 -7.13 34.96
C ARG A 261 18.41 -6.03 35.74
N ALA A 262 17.65 -5.21 35.01
CA ALA A 262 16.79 -4.18 35.56
C ALA A 262 15.33 -4.65 35.60
N ARG A 263 14.56 -4.09 36.53
CA ARG A 263 13.11 -4.32 36.67
C ARG A 263 12.40 -2.98 36.69
N ALA A 264 11.16 -2.95 36.19
CA ALA A 264 10.33 -1.76 36.10
C ALA A 264 11.07 -0.59 35.41
N ILE A 265 11.49 -0.83 34.16
CA ILE A 265 12.13 0.18 33.34
C ILE A 265 11.06 1.16 32.86
N ASP A 266 11.38 2.44 32.99
CA ASP A 266 10.63 3.55 32.43
C ASP A 266 11.64 4.56 31.90
N ALA A 267 11.59 4.81 30.60
CA ALA A 267 12.55 5.66 29.91
C ALA A 267 11.82 6.59 28.96
N ASP A 268 12.04 7.89 29.12
CA ASP A 268 11.61 8.91 28.17
C ASP A 268 12.71 9.15 27.14
N LEU A 269 12.31 9.19 25.87
CA LEU A 269 13.16 9.40 24.71
C LEU A 269 12.78 10.74 24.09
N GLY A 270 13.78 11.56 23.75
CA GLY A 270 13.57 12.83 23.07
C GLY A 270 14.66 13.06 22.05
N PHE A 271 14.26 13.47 20.85
CA PHE A 271 15.17 13.83 19.77
C PHE A 271 14.63 15.05 19.04
N ASP A 272 15.44 16.10 18.93
CA ASP A 272 15.21 17.25 18.05
C ASP A 272 16.45 17.39 17.17
N GLY A 273 16.26 17.36 15.86
CA GLY A 273 17.35 17.42 14.91
C GLY A 273 16.92 17.90 13.54
N GLN A 274 17.87 17.94 12.63
CA GLN A 274 17.63 18.17 11.21
C GLN A 274 18.06 16.93 10.43
N VAL A 275 17.21 16.50 9.51
CA VAL A 275 17.59 15.52 8.49
C VAL A 275 17.94 16.30 7.24
N ALA A 276 19.02 15.92 6.57
CA ALA A 276 19.47 16.49 5.30
C ALA A 276 19.74 15.34 4.32
N GLY A 277 19.03 15.34 3.19
CA GLY A 277 19.21 14.39 2.08
C GLY A 277 18.69 12.97 2.33
N TRP A 278 18.32 12.31 1.23
CA TRP A 278 18.15 10.86 1.11
C TRP A 278 18.93 10.36 -0.11
#